data_AF-A0A377K494-F1
#
_entry.id   AF-A0A377K494-F1
#
_cell.length_a   1.000
_cell.length_b   1.000
_cell.length_c   1.000
_cell.angle_alpha   90.00
_cell.angle_beta   90.00
_cell.angle_gamma   90.00
#
_symmetry.space_group_name_H-M   'P 1'
#
loop_
_entity.id
_entity.type
_entity.pdbx_description
1 polymer ?
#
loop_
_entity_poly.entity_id
_entity_poly.type
_entity_poly.pdbx_seq_one_letter_code
_entity_poly.pdbx_strand_id
1 'polypeptide(L)'
;MLASVSRRYAHRIPFLVKLNHNETLSYPNTYDQTLYASVEQAFNMGAVAVGATIYFGSEESRRQIEEISAAFERAHELGMVTVLWAYLRNSAFKKDGVDYHVSADLTGQANHLAATIGADIVKQKMAENNGRL
;
A
#
# COMPACT_ATOMS: atom_id res chain seq x y z
N MET A 1 -13.46 -13.90 5.06
CA MET A 1 -13.29 -12.45 4.78
C MET A 1 -13.81 -11.65 5.96
N LEU A 2 -13.18 -10.52 6.35
CA LEU A 2 -13.52 -9.74 7.56
C LEU A 2 -15.03 -9.44 7.70
N ALA A 3 -15.73 -9.22 6.59
CA ALA A 3 -17.19 -9.00 6.59
C ALA A 3 -17.99 -10.16 7.20
N SER A 4 -17.55 -11.41 7.01
CA SER A 4 -18.24 -12.59 7.58
C SER A 4 -18.18 -12.67 9.11
N VAL A 5 -17.26 -11.92 9.73
CA VAL A 5 -16.99 -11.96 11.17
C VAL A 5 -17.18 -10.61 11.86
N SER A 6 -17.38 -9.52 11.11
CA SER A 6 -17.43 -8.14 11.61
C SER A 6 -18.52 -7.92 12.66
N ARG A 7 -19.74 -8.42 12.41
CA ARG A 7 -20.86 -8.28 13.36
C ARG A 7 -20.52 -8.80 14.76
N ARG A 8 -19.68 -9.85 14.85
CA ARG A 8 -19.31 -10.46 16.12
C ARG A 8 -18.06 -9.82 16.75
N TYR A 9 -17.10 -9.38 15.94
CA TYR A 9 -15.75 -9.06 16.45
C TYR A 9 -15.27 -7.62 16.23
N ALA A 10 -15.93 -6.80 15.41
CA ALA A 10 -15.45 -5.44 15.13
C ALA A 10 -15.30 -4.56 16.39
N HIS A 11 -16.13 -4.80 17.41
CA HIS A 11 -16.04 -4.11 18.71
C HIS A 11 -15.07 -4.75 19.72
N ARG A 12 -14.34 -5.81 19.31
CA ARG A 12 -13.43 -6.58 20.18
C ARG A 12 -12.01 -6.62 19.64
N ILE A 13 -11.86 -6.62 18.32
CA ILE A 13 -10.59 -6.74 17.62
C ILE A 13 -10.54 -5.61 16.59
N PRO A 14 -9.55 -4.70 16.66
CA PRO A 14 -9.37 -3.66 15.65
C PRO A 14 -9.18 -4.28 14.26
N PHE A 15 -10.02 -3.91 13.30
CA PHE A 15 -9.91 -4.38 11.93
C PHE A 15 -9.16 -3.35 11.07
N LEU A 16 -8.24 -3.87 10.24
CA LEU A 16 -7.60 -3.16 9.14
C LEU A 16 -8.04 -3.82 7.83
N VAL A 17 -8.71 -3.06 6.97
CA VAL A 17 -9.19 -3.56 5.67
C VAL A 17 -8.17 -3.21 4.58
N LYS A 18 -7.68 -4.23 3.87
CA LYS A 18 -6.82 -4.04 2.69
C LYS A 18 -7.68 -3.70 1.48
N LEU A 19 -7.55 -2.48 0.95
CA LEU A 19 -8.40 -1.93 -0.12
C LEU A 19 -8.05 -2.46 -1.51
N ASN A 20 -6.77 -2.68 -1.79
CA ASN A 20 -6.29 -3.14 -3.10
C ASN A 20 -5.44 -4.41 -3.01
N HIS A 21 -5.31 -5.11 -4.14
CA HIS A 21 -4.37 -6.19 -4.34
C HIS A 21 -3.94 -6.21 -5.81
N ASN A 22 -2.79 -6.82 -6.13
CA ASN A 22 -2.50 -7.14 -7.53
C ASN A 22 -3.22 -8.42 -7.96
N GLU A 23 -3.73 -8.42 -9.17
CA GLU A 23 -4.22 -9.64 -9.80
C GLU A 23 -3.00 -10.43 -10.30
N THR A 24 -2.70 -11.56 -9.64
CA THR A 24 -1.55 -12.42 -9.97
C THR A 24 -1.90 -13.55 -10.94
N LEU A 25 -3.07 -13.50 -11.57
CA LEU A 25 -3.56 -14.52 -12.52
C LEU A 25 -3.41 -14.06 -13.98
N SER A 26 -2.52 -13.10 -14.22
CA SER A 26 -2.18 -12.57 -15.55
C SER A 26 -0.77 -12.98 -15.98
N TYR A 27 -0.60 -13.28 -17.27
CA TYR A 27 0.71 -13.51 -17.89
C TYR A 27 0.92 -12.58 -19.10
N PRO A 28 2.00 -11.77 -19.14
CA PRO A 28 3.03 -11.64 -18.12
C PRO A 28 2.50 -11.00 -16.82
N ASN A 29 3.22 -11.20 -15.71
CA ASN A 29 2.86 -10.61 -14.42
C ASN A 29 2.82 -9.08 -14.53
N THR A 30 1.75 -8.48 -14.03
CA THR A 30 1.62 -7.03 -13.91
C THR A 30 1.77 -6.62 -12.44
N TYR A 31 2.29 -5.40 -12.22
CA TYR A 31 2.38 -4.78 -10.91
C TYR A 31 1.24 -3.80 -10.69
N ASP A 32 0.09 -4.09 -11.27
CA ASP A 32 -1.07 -3.23 -11.14
C ASP A 32 -1.86 -3.56 -9.88
N GLN A 33 -2.07 -2.57 -9.02
CA GLN A 33 -2.89 -2.70 -7.82
C GLN A 33 -4.30 -2.23 -8.15
N THR A 34 -5.25 -3.15 -8.07
CA THR A 34 -6.67 -2.85 -8.29
C THR A 34 -7.38 -2.68 -6.95
N LEU A 35 -8.17 -1.62 -6.81
CA LEU A 35 -9.08 -1.45 -5.68
C LEU A 35 -10.21 -2.49 -5.75
N TYR A 36 -10.36 -3.27 -4.68
CA TYR A 36 -11.43 -4.27 -4.52
C TYR A 36 -12.44 -3.90 -3.41
N ALA A 37 -12.12 -2.88 -2.61
CA ALA A 37 -12.99 -2.35 -1.58
C ALA A 37 -12.89 -0.83 -1.49
N SER A 38 -13.98 -0.19 -1.07
CA SER A 38 -13.99 1.25 -0.75
C SER A 38 -13.74 1.51 0.73
N VAL A 39 -13.37 2.74 1.06
CA VAL A 39 -13.22 3.20 2.45
C VAL A 39 -14.54 3.10 3.20
N GLU A 40 -15.66 3.44 2.57
CA GLU A 40 -17.00 3.38 3.15
C GLU A 40 -17.38 1.94 3.52
N GLN A 41 -17.03 0.96 2.67
CA GLN A 41 -17.26 -0.45 2.99
C GLN A 41 -16.47 -0.88 4.24
N ALA A 42 -15.22 -0.41 4.37
CA ALA A 42 -14.39 -0.66 5.56
C ALA A 42 -14.97 0.02 6.81
N PHE A 43 -15.39 1.28 6.69
CA PHE A 43 -16.00 2.02 7.79
C PHE A 43 -17.30 1.36 8.26
N ASN A 44 -18.21 1.04 7.33
CA ASN A 44 -19.51 0.44 7.63
C ASN A 44 -19.42 -0.93 8.29
N MET A 45 -18.31 -1.68 8.12
CA MET A 45 -18.09 -2.93 8.85
C MET A 45 -17.52 -2.75 10.26
N GLY A 46 -17.23 -1.50 10.67
CA GLY A 46 -16.60 -1.18 11.94
C GLY A 46 -15.08 -1.35 11.94
N ALA A 47 -14.43 -1.26 10.77
CA ALA A 47 -12.97 -1.18 10.74
C ALA A 47 -12.50 0.15 11.32
N VAL A 48 -11.33 0.13 11.94
CA VAL A 48 -10.67 1.34 12.48
C VAL A 48 -9.53 1.80 11.60
N ALA A 49 -9.15 0.98 10.60
CA ALA A 49 -8.06 1.27 9.70
C ALA A 49 -8.34 0.74 8.29
N VAL A 50 -7.77 1.40 7.30
CA VAL A 50 -7.62 0.90 5.94
C VAL A 50 -6.16 0.76 5.59
N GLY A 51 -5.86 -0.14 4.66
CA GLY A 51 -4.53 -0.30 4.13
C GLY A 51 -4.51 -0.49 2.63
N ALA A 52 -3.40 -0.09 2.02
CA ALA A 52 -3.20 -0.22 0.59
C ALA A 52 -1.75 -0.60 0.27
N THR A 53 -1.50 -1.07 -0.94
CA THR A 53 -0.16 -1.24 -1.49
C THR A 53 0.01 -0.27 -2.63
N ILE A 54 1.16 0.36 -2.71
CA ILE A 54 1.64 1.00 -3.94
C ILE A 54 2.92 0.28 -4.35
N TYR A 55 3.02 -0.03 -5.63
CA TYR A 55 4.23 -0.56 -6.25
C TYR A 55 5.02 0.59 -6.91
N PHE A 56 5.81 1.30 -6.11
CA PHE A 56 6.60 2.43 -6.58
C PHE A 56 7.61 2.01 -7.65
N GLY A 57 7.64 2.76 -8.75
CA GLY A 57 8.48 2.47 -9.90
C GLY A 57 7.84 1.56 -10.95
N SER A 58 6.65 0.98 -10.71
CA SER A 58 5.91 0.29 -11.76
C SER A 58 5.27 1.29 -12.72
N GLU A 59 4.92 0.84 -13.93
CA GLU A 59 4.24 1.65 -14.95
C GLU A 59 2.96 2.32 -14.37
N GLU A 60 2.13 1.53 -13.69
CA GLU A 60 0.87 1.99 -13.09
C GLU A 60 1.03 2.78 -11.78
N SER A 61 2.26 3.00 -11.31
CA SER A 61 2.50 3.55 -9.96
C SER A 61 1.88 4.92 -9.77
N ARG A 62 1.85 5.77 -10.81
CA ARG A 62 1.20 7.08 -10.75
C ARG A 62 -0.29 6.99 -10.44
N ARG A 63 -1.01 6.10 -11.13
CA ARG A 63 -2.44 5.88 -10.93
C ARG A 63 -2.72 5.36 -9.52
N GLN A 64 -1.91 4.40 -9.06
CA GLN A 64 -2.00 3.86 -7.70
C GLN A 64 -1.77 4.96 -6.65
N ILE A 65 -0.83 5.87 -6.87
CA ILE A 65 -0.60 7.02 -5.96
C ILE A 65 -1.85 7.91 -5.90
N GLU A 66 -2.44 8.25 -7.04
CA GLU A 66 -3.64 9.12 -7.10
C GLU A 66 -4.85 8.45 -6.41
N GLU A 67 -5.11 7.18 -6.72
CA GLU A 67 -6.19 6.39 -6.12
C GLU A 67 -6.04 6.25 -4.59
N ILE A 68 -4.83 5.95 -4.12
CA ILE A 68 -4.58 5.74 -2.69
C ILE A 68 -4.52 7.06 -1.92
N SER A 69 -4.06 8.16 -2.53
CA SER A 69 -4.14 9.49 -1.92
C SER A 69 -5.59 9.87 -1.62
N ALA A 70 -6.49 9.69 -2.60
CA ALA A 70 -7.91 9.97 -2.42
C ALA A 70 -8.57 9.03 -1.37
N ALA A 71 -8.20 7.75 -1.37
CA ALA A 71 -8.70 6.80 -0.37
C ALA A 71 -8.21 7.14 1.05
N PHE A 72 -6.98 7.62 1.20
CA PHE A 72 -6.42 7.99 2.50
C PHE A 72 -7.01 9.28 3.03
N GLU A 73 -7.17 10.30 2.17
CA GLU A 73 -7.92 11.51 2.51
C GLU A 73 -9.33 11.16 3.01
N ARG A 74 -10.04 10.30 2.28
CA ARG A 74 -11.38 9.86 2.67
C ARG A 74 -11.40 9.06 3.98
N ALA A 75 -10.38 8.24 4.23
CA ALA A 75 -10.25 7.50 5.48
C ALA A 75 -10.03 8.44 6.68
N HIS A 76 -9.23 9.49 6.50
CA HIS A 76 -9.00 10.51 7.52
C HIS A 76 -10.26 11.32 7.82
N GLU A 77 -11.08 11.66 6.82
CA GLU A 77 -12.39 12.31 7.04
C GLU A 77 -13.34 11.47 7.93
N LEU A 78 -13.20 10.14 7.86
CA LEU A 78 -13.97 9.19 8.66
C LEU A 78 -13.28 8.80 9.98
N GLY A 79 -12.13 9.40 10.29
CA GLY A 79 -11.36 9.14 11.52
C GLY A 79 -10.67 7.77 11.55
N MET A 80 -10.37 7.19 10.39
CA MET A 80 -9.70 5.88 10.26
C MET A 80 -8.19 6.04 10.09
N VAL A 81 -7.42 5.07 10.61
CA VAL A 81 -5.96 5.00 10.41
C VAL A 81 -5.64 4.47 9.02
N THR A 82 -4.62 5.03 8.36
CA THR A 82 -4.15 4.63 7.04
C THR A 82 -2.81 3.88 7.10
N VAL A 83 -2.72 2.73 6.44
CA VAL A 83 -1.49 1.92 6.40
C VAL A 83 -1.04 1.66 4.97
N LEU A 84 0.16 2.10 4.60
CA LEU A 84 0.69 1.91 3.26
C LEU A 84 1.82 0.90 3.22
N TRP A 85 1.66 -0.12 2.39
CA TRP A 85 2.76 -0.97 1.93
C TRP A 85 3.45 -0.30 0.75
N ALA A 86 4.63 0.28 0.99
CA ALA A 86 5.34 1.14 0.06
C ALA A 86 6.42 0.38 -0.74
N TYR A 87 6.07 -0.66 -1.49
CA TYR A 87 7.09 -1.51 -2.09
C TYR A 87 7.61 -1.02 -3.43
N LEU A 88 8.91 -1.17 -3.67
CA LEU A 88 9.50 -0.91 -4.98
C LEU A 88 9.20 -2.07 -5.95
N ARG A 89 8.91 -1.74 -7.21
CA ARG A 89 8.73 -2.68 -8.33
C ARG A 89 9.18 -2.07 -9.64
N ASN A 90 10.42 -2.35 -10.03
CA ASN A 90 10.90 -2.05 -11.38
C ASN A 90 12.11 -2.95 -11.71
N SER A 91 12.11 -3.62 -12.87
CA SER A 91 13.26 -4.44 -13.28
C SER A 91 14.56 -3.63 -13.40
N ALA A 92 14.46 -2.34 -13.71
CA ALA A 92 15.60 -1.42 -13.79
C ALA A 92 16.28 -1.15 -12.43
N PHE A 93 15.67 -1.53 -11.30
CA PHE A 93 16.33 -1.50 -10.00
C PHE A 93 17.29 -2.68 -9.79
N LYS A 94 17.41 -3.59 -10.76
CA LYS A 94 18.50 -4.56 -10.81
C LYS A 94 19.54 -4.08 -11.82
N LYS A 95 20.73 -3.72 -11.35
CA LYS A 95 21.81 -3.17 -12.17
C LYS A 95 23.13 -3.83 -11.78
N ASP A 96 23.88 -4.29 -12.77
CA ASP A 96 25.21 -4.91 -12.59
C ASP A 96 25.23 -6.06 -11.56
N GLY A 97 24.16 -6.86 -11.50
CA GLY A 97 24.01 -7.97 -10.56
C GLY A 97 23.58 -7.58 -9.14
N VAL A 98 23.41 -6.28 -8.86
CA VAL A 98 22.95 -5.76 -7.57
C VAL A 98 21.46 -5.46 -7.62
N ASP A 99 20.72 -5.85 -6.57
CA ASP A 99 19.30 -5.54 -6.40
C ASP A 99 19.12 -4.32 -5.47
N TYR A 100 18.64 -3.21 -6.05
CA TYR A 100 18.39 -1.96 -5.35
C TYR A 100 16.94 -1.83 -4.84
N HIS A 101 16.07 -2.83 -4.99
CA HIS A 101 14.70 -2.77 -4.44
C HIS A 101 14.64 -2.60 -2.91
N VAL A 102 15.74 -2.86 -2.21
CA VAL A 102 15.91 -2.71 -0.77
C VAL A 102 17.05 -1.75 -0.43
N SER A 103 17.37 -0.84 -1.34
CA SER A 103 18.38 0.19 -1.07
C SER A 103 17.82 1.30 -0.18
N ALA A 104 18.64 1.83 0.72
CA ALA A 104 18.22 2.83 1.70
C ALA A 104 17.69 4.13 1.08
N ASP A 105 18.25 4.55 -0.06
CA ASP A 105 17.84 5.74 -0.81
C ASP A 105 16.46 5.55 -1.47
N LEU A 106 16.26 4.47 -2.23
CA LEU A 106 15.01 4.24 -2.96
C LEU A 106 13.87 3.91 -2.01
N THR A 107 14.11 3.08 -1.00
CA THR A 107 13.11 2.80 0.05
C THR A 107 12.81 4.04 0.90
N GLY A 108 13.81 4.89 1.15
CA GLY A 108 13.63 6.18 1.82
C GLY A 108 12.74 7.14 1.03
N GLN A 109 12.92 7.23 -0.30
CA GLN A 109 12.05 8.04 -1.17
C GLN A 109 10.61 7.50 -1.21
N ALA A 110 10.44 6.18 -1.29
CA ALA A 110 9.11 5.56 -1.20
C ALA A 110 8.42 5.85 0.14
N ASN A 111 9.17 5.84 1.24
CA ASN A 111 8.64 6.19 2.57
C ASN A 111 8.24 7.66 2.64
N HIS A 112 9.03 8.56 2.05
CA HIS A 112 8.70 9.98 1.99
C HIS A 112 7.41 10.22 1.19
N LEU A 113 7.26 9.60 0.02
CA LEU A 113 6.03 9.67 -0.77
C LEU A 113 4.83 9.10 -0.02
N ALA A 114 5.01 7.98 0.69
CA ALA A 114 3.97 7.39 1.52
C ALA A 114 3.46 8.37 2.60
N ALA A 115 4.37 9.04 3.30
CA ALA A 115 4.01 10.06 4.30
C ALA A 115 3.31 11.26 3.65
N THR A 116 3.78 11.71 2.47
CA THR A 116 3.18 12.84 1.73
C THR A 116 1.72 12.60 1.35
N ILE A 117 1.33 11.36 1.04
CA ILE A 117 -0.05 11.01 0.69
C ILE A 117 -0.91 10.63 1.91
N GLY A 118 -0.43 10.92 3.12
CA GLY A 118 -1.21 10.74 4.35
C GLY A 118 -1.21 9.32 4.90
N ALA A 119 -0.15 8.52 4.70
CA ALA A 119 0.00 7.25 5.42
C ALA A 119 0.37 7.51 6.89
N ASP A 120 -0.46 7.03 7.84
CA ASP A 120 -0.14 7.07 9.26
C ASP A 120 0.93 6.04 9.63
N ILE A 121 0.90 4.88 8.96
CA ILE A 121 1.88 3.80 9.11
C ILE A 121 2.41 3.39 7.75
N VAL A 122 3.74 3.43 7.60
CA VAL A 122 4.43 2.92 6.40
C VAL A 122 5.02 1.55 6.68
N LYS A 123 4.57 0.53 5.95
CA LYS A 123 5.15 -0.82 5.93
C LYS A 123 6.16 -0.91 4.78
N GLN A 124 7.44 -0.94 5.14
CA GLN A 124 8.56 -1.04 4.21
C GLN A 124 9.47 -2.22 4.57
N LYS A 125 10.22 -2.75 3.60
CA LYS A 125 11.30 -3.71 3.85
C LYS A 125 12.50 -3.02 4.51
N MET A 126 13.22 -3.74 5.37
CA MET A 126 14.47 -3.24 5.92
C MET A 126 15.49 -3.06 4.79
N ALA A 127 16.22 -1.93 4.81
CA ALA A 127 17.26 -1.70 3.82
C ALA A 127 18.44 -2.63 4.06
N GLU A 128 18.99 -3.20 2.98
CA GLU A 128 20.12 -4.15 3.04
C GLU A 128 21.37 -3.59 2.36
N ASN A 129 21.24 -2.54 1.55
CA ASN A 129 22.34 -1.85 0.91
C ASN A 129 22.07 -0.33 0.82
N ASN A 130 23.13 0.43 0.54
CA ASN A 130 23.03 1.86 0.27
C ASN A 130 22.94 2.06 -1.24
N GLY A 131 22.05 2.94 -1.71
CA GLY A 131 21.99 3.21 -3.14
C GLY A 131 23.15 4.06 -3.60
N ARG A 132 23.73 3.62 -4.70
CA ARG A 132 24.58 4.39 -5.60
C ARG A 132 24.17 3.93 -7.00
N LEU A 133 23.11 4.52 -7.53
CA LEU A 133 22.79 4.39 -8.96
C LEU A 133 23.89 5.02 -9.81
#